data_AF-A0A835YR22-F1
#
_entry.id   AF-A0A835YR22-F1
#
_cell.length_a   1.000
_cell.length_b   1.000
_cell.length_c   1.000
_cell.angle_alpha   90.00
_cell.angle_beta   90.00
_cell.angle_gamma   90.00
#
_symmetry.space_group_name_H-M   'P 1'
#
loop_
_entity.id
_entity.type
_entity.pdbx_description
1 polymer ?
#
loop_
_entity_poly.entity_id
_entity_poly.type
_entity_poly.pdbx_seq_one_letter_code
_entity_poly.pdbx_strand_id
1 'polypeptide(L)'
;CIAHGGGNRCQYIDHLTGAHAITRQYVAHGGGDRCQYIDAATGATCESSARTSKTGTGAPGRCKLHGGGDRCQYIDHLTGARCGISARTSKTGSGAPDRCVSHGGGNRCHSAMSGKTGTASGAPDRCVAHGGGDRCQYIDASTGATCSSSTQSSKTGTGAPNRCVAHGGGDRCHSAKTSKTGTGALDRCKLHGGGDRCQYIDAATGAICDSSAVSSKTGTGAPDRCVAHGGGDRCEMQCC
;
A
#
# COMPACT_ATOMS: atom_id res chain seq x y z
N CYS A 1 24.16 -6.37 -22.56
CA CYS A 1 23.30 -5.65 -21.58
C CYS A 1 21.90 -5.50 -22.18
N ILE A 2 20.88 -5.31 -21.35
CA ILE A 2 19.47 -5.16 -21.81
C ILE A 2 19.33 -4.01 -22.82
N ALA A 3 20.12 -2.94 -22.66
CA ALA A 3 20.18 -1.80 -23.58
C ALA A 3 20.73 -2.11 -24.98
N HIS A 4 21.38 -3.27 -25.19
CA HIS A 4 21.90 -3.73 -26.48
C HIS A 4 21.22 -5.02 -26.97
N GLY A 5 19.99 -5.31 -26.51
CA GLY A 5 19.22 -6.47 -26.98
C GLY A 5 19.68 -7.84 -26.44
N GLY A 6 20.68 -7.88 -25.57
CA GLY A 6 21.15 -9.09 -24.90
C GLY A 6 20.44 -9.30 -23.57
N GLY A 7 19.31 -10.01 -23.60
CA GLY A 7 18.55 -10.46 -22.43
C GLY A 7 17.33 -11.29 -22.85
N ASN A 8 16.91 -12.23 -22.00
CA ASN A 8 15.72 -13.06 -22.24
C ASN A 8 14.47 -12.15 -22.36
N ARG A 9 13.77 -12.23 -23.50
CA ARG A 9 12.59 -11.40 -23.81
C ARG A 9 11.31 -12.10 -23.34
N CYS A 10 10.28 -11.34 -22.97
CA CYS A 10 8.95 -11.90 -22.70
C CYS A 10 8.41 -12.63 -23.93
N GLN A 11 7.57 -13.64 -23.72
CA GLN A 11 6.77 -14.23 -24.80
C GLN A 11 5.51 -13.40 -25.13
N TYR A 12 5.15 -12.40 -24.33
CA TYR A 12 4.09 -11.45 -24.65
C TYR A 12 4.63 -10.33 -25.55
N ILE A 13 3.92 -10.10 -26.66
CA ILE A 13 4.42 -9.40 -27.86
C ILE A 13 4.58 -7.87 -27.67
N ASP A 14 4.10 -7.27 -26.56
CA ASP A 14 3.93 -5.81 -26.46
C ASP A 14 4.80 -5.05 -25.42
N HIS A 15 5.81 -5.66 -24.79
CA HIS A 15 6.63 -4.94 -23.79
C HIS A 15 8.16 -5.15 -23.90
N LEU A 16 8.88 -4.03 -24.02
CA LEU A 16 10.35 -3.88 -24.18
C LEU A 16 11.16 -3.96 -22.86
N THR A 17 10.62 -4.56 -21.81
CA THR A 17 11.32 -4.69 -20.53
C THR A 17 12.08 -6.05 -20.43
N GLY A 18 12.96 -6.26 -19.46
CA GLY A 18 13.79 -7.49 -19.38
C GLY A 18 13.19 -8.59 -18.50
N ALA A 19 13.32 -9.87 -18.90
CA ALA A 19 12.98 -11.03 -18.06
C ALA A 19 14.23 -11.61 -17.36
N HIS A 20 14.10 -12.07 -16.10
CA HIS A 20 15.16 -12.75 -15.36
C HIS A 20 15.18 -14.26 -15.62
N ALA A 21 16.38 -14.85 -15.61
CA ALA A 21 16.77 -16.03 -16.39
C ALA A 21 16.33 -17.42 -15.88
N ILE A 22 15.14 -17.59 -15.31
CA ILE A 22 14.67 -18.95 -14.91
C ILE A 22 13.22 -19.22 -15.33
N THR A 23 12.41 -18.18 -15.51
CA THR A 23 11.05 -18.28 -16.05
C THR A 23 10.88 -17.19 -17.10
N ARG A 24 10.38 -17.53 -18.29
CA ARG A 24 10.07 -16.55 -19.36
C ARG A 24 8.82 -15.70 -19.04
N GLN A 25 8.60 -15.38 -17.77
CA GLN A 25 7.45 -14.65 -17.26
C GLN A 25 7.94 -13.50 -16.37
N TYR A 26 7.37 -12.32 -16.55
CA TYR A 26 7.75 -11.14 -15.78
C TYR A 26 7.28 -11.20 -14.35
N VAL A 27 7.93 -10.47 -13.44
CA VAL A 27 7.45 -10.23 -12.07
C VAL A 27 6.04 -9.60 -12.07
N ALA A 28 5.71 -8.76 -13.06
CA ALA A 28 4.37 -8.24 -13.28
C ALA A 28 3.33 -9.31 -13.71
N HIS A 29 3.79 -10.45 -14.23
CA HIS A 29 2.99 -11.62 -14.64
C HIS A 29 3.20 -12.85 -13.72
N GLY A 30 3.68 -12.66 -12.48
CA GLY A 30 3.86 -13.75 -11.52
C GLY A 30 5.23 -14.47 -11.55
N GLY A 31 6.23 -13.92 -12.25
CA GLY A 31 7.58 -14.48 -12.41
C GLY A 31 8.50 -14.38 -11.18
N GLY A 32 8.01 -14.74 -10.00
CA GLY A 32 8.83 -14.97 -8.81
C GLY A 32 8.45 -16.31 -8.17
N ASP A 33 9.36 -16.90 -7.40
CA ASP A 33 9.09 -18.15 -6.69
C ASP A 33 7.78 -18.02 -5.91
N ARG A 34 6.86 -18.98 -6.11
CA ARG A 34 5.57 -19.00 -5.42
C ARG A 34 5.75 -19.52 -4.01
N CYS A 35 4.87 -19.09 -3.12
CA CYS A 35 4.89 -19.58 -1.76
C CYS A 35 4.54 -21.07 -1.74
N GLN A 36 5.45 -21.88 -1.22
CA GLN A 36 5.30 -23.34 -1.10
C GLN A 36 4.44 -23.77 0.10
N TYR A 37 3.77 -22.81 0.76
CA TYR A 37 2.88 -23.13 1.86
C TYR A 37 1.62 -23.81 1.36
N ILE A 38 1.28 -24.93 2.00
CA ILE A 38 0.07 -25.71 1.77
C ILE A 38 -0.73 -25.67 3.07
N ASP A 39 -1.98 -25.25 2.99
CA ASP A 39 -2.89 -25.26 4.13
C ASP A 39 -3.25 -26.70 4.50
N ALA A 40 -3.07 -27.05 5.77
CA ALA A 40 -3.21 -28.44 6.23
C ALA A 40 -4.68 -28.90 6.30
N ALA A 41 -5.64 -27.98 6.39
CA ALA A 41 -7.06 -28.31 6.50
C ALA A 41 -7.73 -28.42 5.12
N THR A 42 -7.32 -27.58 4.17
CA THR A 42 -7.95 -27.46 2.85
C THR A 42 -7.09 -27.98 1.70
N GLY A 43 -5.79 -28.19 1.92
CA GLY A 43 -4.84 -28.54 0.86
C GLY A 43 -4.55 -27.39 -0.11
N ALA A 44 -5.09 -26.19 0.13
CA ALA A 44 -4.92 -25.04 -0.74
C ALA A 44 -3.47 -24.52 -0.70
N THR A 45 -2.94 -24.19 -1.87
CA THR A 45 -1.60 -23.58 -1.99
C THR A 45 -1.67 -22.06 -1.92
N CYS A 46 -0.68 -21.44 -1.28
CA CYS A 46 -0.63 -19.99 -1.16
C CYS A 46 -0.25 -19.33 -2.50
N GLU A 47 -1.16 -18.49 -3.01
CA GLU A 47 -0.93 -17.73 -4.24
C GLU A 47 -0.08 -16.46 -4.06
N SER A 48 0.57 -16.29 -2.92
CA SER A 48 1.49 -15.17 -2.72
C SER A 48 2.88 -15.50 -3.26
N SER A 49 3.61 -14.47 -3.71
CA SER A 49 5.03 -14.62 -4.02
C SER A 49 5.84 -14.93 -2.75
N ALA A 50 6.75 -15.88 -2.85
CA ALA A 50 7.77 -16.15 -1.85
C ALA A 50 8.70 -14.95 -1.67
N ARG A 51 9.30 -14.85 -0.49
CA ARG A 51 10.23 -13.78 -0.13
C ARG A 51 11.59 -14.41 0.15
N THR A 52 12.59 -13.96 -0.59
CA THR A 52 13.98 -14.31 -0.30
C THR A 52 14.40 -13.67 1.03
N SER A 53 15.13 -14.43 1.85
CA SER A 53 15.77 -13.94 3.06
C SER A 53 17.25 -13.78 2.78
N LYS A 54 17.79 -12.59 3.00
CA LYS A 54 19.23 -12.33 2.85
C LYS A 54 20.03 -12.84 4.05
N THR A 55 19.37 -12.91 5.20
CA THR A 55 19.97 -13.31 6.48
C THR A 55 19.71 -14.77 6.84
N GLY A 56 18.91 -15.49 6.05
CA GLY A 56 18.48 -16.86 6.36
C GLY A 56 17.55 -16.99 7.57
N THR A 57 17.12 -15.88 8.17
CA THR A 57 16.18 -15.89 9.32
C THR A 57 14.74 -16.19 8.91
N GLY A 58 14.41 -15.88 7.66
CA GLY A 58 13.12 -16.20 7.06
C GLY A 58 13.10 -17.62 6.52
N ALA A 59 11.90 -18.20 6.52
CA ALA A 59 11.74 -19.51 5.93
C ALA A 59 11.86 -19.48 4.40
N PRO A 60 12.67 -20.36 3.80
CA PRO A 60 12.86 -20.40 2.35
C PRO A 60 11.56 -20.80 1.66
N GLY A 61 11.34 -20.28 0.44
CA GLY A 61 10.17 -20.62 -0.38
C GLY A 61 8.82 -20.17 0.18
N ARG A 62 8.78 -19.41 1.28
CA ARG A 62 7.53 -18.93 1.90
C ARG A 62 7.29 -17.44 1.63
N CYS A 63 6.02 -17.02 1.62
CA CYS A 63 5.65 -15.61 1.55
C CYS A 63 5.80 -14.94 2.92
N LYS A 64 5.64 -13.61 2.97
CA LYS A 64 5.77 -12.83 4.20
C LYS A 64 4.84 -13.32 5.33
N LEU A 65 3.61 -13.70 4.97
CA LEU A 65 2.59 -14.18 5.91
C LEU A 65 2.99 -15.54 6.49
N HIS A 66 3.50 -16.44 5.65
CA HIS A 66 3.98 -17.77 6.05
C HIS A 66 5.44 -17.76 6.54
N GLY A 67 5.94 -16.63 7.03
CA GLY A 67 7.26 -16.53 7.67
C GLY A 67 8.47 -16.40 6.72
N GLY A 68 8.24 -16.15 5.43
CA GLY A 68 9.30 -15.84 4.48
C GLY A 68 9.86 -14.42 4.61
N GLY A 69 11.06 -14.22 4.07
CA GLY A 69 11.84 -12.98 4.17
C GLY A 69 12.44 -12.75 5.56
N ASP A 70 13.38 -11.79 5.66
CA ASP A 70 14.14 -11.54 6.89
C ASP A 70 13.23 -11.27 8.11
N ARG A 71 13.51 -11.94 9.23
CA ARG A 71 12.78 -11.84 10.49
C ARG A 71 13.54 -11.01 11.51
N CYS A 72 12.81 -10.42 12.43
CA CYS A 72 13.37 -9.65 13.52
C CYS A 72 14.25 -10.56 14.40
N GLN A 73 15.52 -10.19 14.58
CA GLN A 73 16.47 -10.95 15.40
C GLN A 73 16.41 -10.60 16.88
N TYR A 74 15.45 -9.76 17.31
CA TYR A 74 15.28 -9.44 18.72
C TYR A 74 14.85 -10.68 19.49
N ILE A 75 15.56 -10.95 20.59
CA ILE A 75 15.28 -12.01 21.54
C ILE A 75 14.79 -11.33 22.80
N ASP A 76 13.60 -11.70 23.25
CA ASP A 76 13.05 -11.23 24.50
C ASP A 76 13.86 -11.78 25.68
N HIS A 77 14.31 -10.90 26.57
CA HIS A 77 15.22 -11.27 27.67
C HIS A 77 14.54 -12.07 28.78
N LEU A 78 13.21 -12.03 28.88
CA LEU A 78 12.46 -12.74 29.92
C LEU A 78 12.07 -14.15 29.45
N THR A 79 11.61 -14.27 28.21
CA THR A 79 11.07 -15.50 27.64
C THR A 79 12.08 -16.25 26.77
N GLY A 80 13.17 -15.60 26.35
CA GLY A 80 14.11 -16.14 25.35
C GLY A 80 13.51 -16.29 23.95
N ALA A 81 12.27 -15.84 23.74
CA ALA A 81 11.56 -16.01 22.48
C ALA A 81 12.06 -15.01 21.42
N ARG A 82 12.26 -15.50 20.20
CA ARG A 82 12.56 -14.63 19.05
C ARG A 82 11.29 -13.94 18.56
N CYS A 83 11.43 -12.67 18.21
CA CYS A 83 10.33 -11.91 17.63
C CYS A 83 9.89 -12.49 16.28
N GLY A 84 8.64 -12.96 16.22
CA GLY A 84 8.04 -13.50 15.00
C GLY A 84 7.64 -12.46 13.96
N ILE A 85 8.08 -11.19 14.02
CA ILE A 85 7.72 -10.12 13.06
C ILE A 85 8.82 -10.00 11.99
N SER A 86 8.46 -9.61 10.76
CA SER A 86 9.45 -9.32 9.71
C SER A 86 10.39 -8.17 10.12
N ALA A 87 11.68 -8.32 9.83
CA ALA A 87 12.63 -7.23 9.93
C ALA A 87 12.27 -6.10 8.96
N ARG A 88 12.66 -4.88 9.31
CA ARG A 88 12.51 -3.70 8.45
C ARG A 88 13.86 -3.06 8.25
N THR A 89 14.41 -3.19 7.05
CA THR A 89 15.67 -2.56 6.68
C THR A 89 15.54 -1.04 6.76
N SER A 90 16.50 -0.40 7.43
CA SER A 90 16.68 1.05 7.37
C SER A 90 17.44 1.40 6.09
N LYS A 91 16.86 2.28 5.26
CA LYS A 91 17.57 2.81 4.07
C LYS A 91 18.59 3.87 4.46
N THR A 92 18.40 4.49 5.61
CA THR A 92 19.20 5.60 6.12
C THR A 92 20.17 5.16 7.22
N GLY A 93 20.23 3.86 7.54
CA GLY A 93 21.07 3.31 8.61
C GLY A 93 20.66 3.70 10.03
N SER A 94 19.60 4.50 10.21
CA SER A 94 19.20 5.04 11.52
C SER A 94 18.46 4.06 12.44
N GLY A 95 18.14 2.86 11.97
CA GLY A 95 17.55 1.79 12.77
C GLY A 95 18.23 0.45 12.50
N ALA A 96 18.12 -0.46 13.45
CA ALA A 96 18.77 -1.76 13.39
C ALA A 96 18.24 -2.56 12.17
N PRO A 97 19.09 -2.92 11.19
CA PRO A 97 18.66 -3.44 9.90
C PRO A 97 17.99 -4.82 9.99
N ASP A 98 18.23 -5.53 11.08
CA ASP A 98 17.81 -6.89 11.42
C ASP A 98 16.60 -6.93 12.36
N ARG A 99 16.02 -5.77 12.72
CA ARG A 99 14.89 -5.69 13.67
C ARG A 99 13.61 -5.22 13.02
N CYS A 100 12.47 -5.52 13.63
CA CYS A 100 11.18 -4.94 13.27
C CYS A 100 11.03 -3.54 13.85
N VAL A 101 9.99 -2.80 13.46
CA VAL A 101 9.80 -1.40 13.88
C VAL A 101 9.72 -1.25 15.40
N SER A 102 9.00 -2.14 16.08
CA SER A 102 8.85 -2.11 17.54
C SER A 102 10.16 -2.38 18.28
N HIS A 103 11.02 -3.24 17.74
CA HIS A 103 12.36 -3.52 18.29
C HIS A 103 13.46 -2.64 17.69
N GLY A 104 13.08 -1.64 16.90
CA GLY A 104 13.96 -0.57 16.47
C GLY A 104 14.63 -0.67 15.12
N GLY A 105 14.09 -1.50 14.24
CA GLY A 105 14.39 -1.43 12.81
C GLY A 105 13.56 -0.40 12.07
N GLY A 106 13.90 -0.21 10.80
CA GLY A 106 13.35 0.83 9.93
C GLY A 106 14.02 2.19 10.11
N ASN A 107 13.65 3.16 9.28
CA ASN A 107 14.17 4.52 9.38
C ASN A 107 13.65 5.17 10.67
N ARG A 108 14.57 5.71 11.47
CA ARG A 108 14.27 6.47 12.69
C ARG A 108 14.45 7.96 12.39
N CYS A 109 13.57 8.80 12.93
CA CYS A 109 13.74 10.25 12.86
C CYS A 109 14.93 10.64 13.75
N HIS A 110 15.98 11.24 13.20
CA HIS A 110 17.02 11.85 14.04
C HIS A 110 16.44 13.11 14.70
N SER A 111 16.32 13.09 16.03
CA SER A 111 15.95 14.26 16.83
C SER A 111 17.15 15.21 16.97
N ALA A 112 17.63 15.75 15.85
CA ALA A 112 18.43 16.98 15.90
C ALA A 112 17.48 18.15 15.63
N MET A 113 17.13 18.88 16.70
CA MET A 113 16.55 20.21 16.57
C MET A 113 17.45 21.03 15.65
N SER A 114 16.86 21.51 14.55
CA SER A 114 17.05 22.85 13.98
C SER A 114 16.82 22.81 12.47
N GLY A 115 16.22 23.89 11.98
CA GLY A 115 15.98 24.17 10.58
C GLY A 115 14.63 23.70 10.09
N LYS A 116 13.66 24.63 10.05
CA LYS A 116 12.77 24.67 8.89
C LYS A 116 13.69 24.71 7.67
N THR A 117 13.91 23.59 7.00
CA THR A 117 14.63 23.60 5.74
C THR A 117 13.69 24.30 4.77
N GLY A 118 14.01 25.52 4.35
CA GLY A 118 13.30 26.23 3.29
C GLY A 118 13.43 25.55 1.91
N THR A 119 13.79 24.27 1.88
CA THR A 119 14.03 23.46 0.70
C THR A 119 12.74 22.75 0.30
N ALA A 120 12.55 22.60 -1.02
CA ALA A 120 11.40 21.90 -1.59
C ALA A 120 11.30 20.41 -1.21
N SER A 121 12.40 19.83 -0.74
CA SER A 121 12.46 18.45 -0.22
C SER A 121 12.85 18.46 1.25
N GLY A 122 12.04 17.81 2.08
CA GLY A 122 12.36 17.54 3.49
C GLY A 122 13.48 16.51 3.64
N ALA A 123 14.10 16.46 4.81
CA ALA A 123 15.20 15.52 5.06
C ALA A 123 14.72 14.05 4.95
N PRO A 124 15.43 13.18 4.19
CA PRO A 124 14.97 11.81 3.91
C PRO A 124 14.98 10.89 5.13
N ASP A 125 15.66 11.30 6.20
CA ASP A 125 15.81 10.59 7.47
C ASP A 125 14.89 11.15 8.58
N ARG A 126 14.00 12.10 8.26
CA ARG A 126 13.04 12.67 9.20
C ARG A 126 11.62 12.20 8.88
N CYS A 127 10.77 12.12 9.89
CA CYS A 127 9.33 11.93 9.70
C CYS A 127 8.67 13.23 9.26
N VAL A 128 7.46 13.14 8.69
CA VAL A 128 6.65 14.30 8.26
C VAL A 128 6.55 15.37 9.36
N ALA A 129 6.30 14.93 10.60
CA ALA A 129 6.24 15.80 11.78
C ALA A 129 7.56 16.53 12.09
N HIS A 130 8.71 15.93 11.75
CA HIS A 130 10.05 16.48 12.02
C HIS A 130 10.71 17.10 10.79
N GLY A 131 9.97 17.42 9.73
CA GLY A 131 10.57 18.07 8.55
C GLY A 131 10.91 17.12 7.39
N GLY A 132 10.52 15.84 7.46
CA GLY A 132 10.69 14.90 6.35
C GLY A 132 9.60 14.99 5.28
N GLY A 133 9.85 14.36 4.13
CA GLY A 133 8.94 14.33 2.97
C GLY A 133 8.94 15.62 2.14
N ASP A 134 8.42 15.54 0.92
CA ASP A 134 8.38 16.68 0.00
C ASP A 134 7.50 17.82 0.51
N ARG A 135 7.92 19.05 0.21
CA ARG A 135 7.28 20.29 0.65
C ARG A 135 6.54 20.97 -0.48
N CYS A 136 5.45 21.64 -0.11
CA CYS A 136 4.62 22.36 -1.04
C CYS A 136 5.43 23.46 -1.74
N GLN A 137 5.52 23.41 -3.06
CA GLN A 137 6.28 24.37 -3.87
C GLN A 137 5.52 25.70 -4.10
N TYR A 138 4.41 25.93 -3.40
CA TYR A 138 3.69 27.19 -3.46
C TYR A 138 4.50 28.31 -2.79
N ILE A 139 4.75 29.38 -3.52
CA ILE A 139 5.40 30.60 -3.04
C ILE A 139 4.31 31.67 -2.96
N ASP A 140 4.16 32.26 -1.77
CA ASP A 140 3.25 33.38 -1.56
C ASP A 140 3.76 34.62 -2.31
N ALA A 141 2.95 35.18 -3.20
CA ALA A 141 3.36 36.28 -4.08
C ALA A 141 3.56 37.61 -3.33
N SER A 142 2.99 37.77 -2.13
CA SER A 142 3.06 38.99 -1.34
C SER A 142 4.23 39.00 -0.35
N THR A 143 4.60 37.82 0.16
CA THR A 143 5.65 37.66 1.18
C THR A 143 6.90 36.97 0.66
N GLY A 144 6.84 36.37 -0.53
CA GLY A 144 7.92 35.55 -1.10
C GLY A 144 8.17 34.24 -0.33
N ALA A 145 7.33 33.90 0.65
CA ALA A 145 7.53 32.76 1.52
C ALA A 145 7.02 31.46 0.88
N THR A 146 7.86 30.41 0.92
CA THR A 146 7.45 29.06 0.48
C THR A 146 6.62 28.36 1.55
N CYS A 147 5.52 27.75 1.14
CA CYS A 147 4.65 26.97 2.01
C CYS A 147 5.41 25.78 2.64
N SER A 148 5.46 25.72 3.96
CA SER A 148 6.16 24.65 4.68
C SER A 148 5.35 23.35 4.83
N SER A 149 4.09 23.33 4.37
CA SER A 149 3.23 22.14 4.43
C SER A 149 3.75 21.03 3.51
N SER A 150 3.50 19.78 3.89
CA SER A 150 3.85 18.63 3.06
C SER A 150 3.02 18.56 1.78
N THR A 151 3.62 18.07 0.70
CA THR A 151 2.89 17.79 -0.53
C THR A 151 1.87 16.67 -0.32
N GLN A 152 0.86 16.65 -1.17
CA GLN A 152 -0.10 15.56 -1.25
C GLN A 152 -0.14 15.03 -2.66
N SER A 153 0.27 13.77 -2.81
CA SER A 153 0.23 13.07 -4.08
C SER A 153 -1.23 12.83 -4.50
N SER A 154 -1.54 13.17 -5.75
CA SER A 154 -2.81 12.81 -6.38
C SER A 154 -2.61 11.49 -7.11
N LYS A 155 -3.40 10.47 -6.76
CA LYS A 155 -3.40 9.19 -7.49
C LYS A 155 -4.15 9.29 -8.81
N THR A 156 -5.13 10.19 -8.87
CA THR A 156 -6.00 10.45 -10.03
C THR A 156 -5.45 11.52 -10.97
N GLY A 157 -4.39 12.24 -10.58
CA GLY A 157 -3.82 13.35 -11.34
C GLY A 157 -4.66 14.64 -11.32
N THR A 158 -5.76 14.68 -10.56
CA THR A 158 -6.65 15.85 -10.45
C THR A 158 -6.10 16.96 -9.54
N GLY A 159 -5.18 16.60 -8.64
CA GLY A 159 -4.44 17.56 -7.82
C GLY A 159 -3.20 18.10 -8.52
N ALA A 160 -2.87 19.36 -8.25
CA ALA A 160 -1.62 19.94 -8.71
C ALA A 160 -0.42 19.19 -8.08
N PRO A 161 0.59 18.79 -8.89
CA PRO A 161 1.77 18.11 -8.39
C PRO A 161 2.56 19.01 -7.44
N ASN A 162 3.25 18.41 -6.47
CA ASN A 162 4.12 19.10 -5.51
C ASN A 162 3.43 20.21 -4.68
N ARG A 163 2.11 20.14 -4.50
CA ARG A 163 1.36 21.09 -3.65
C ARG A 163 0.75 20.38 -2.45
N CYS A 164 0.47 21.12 -1.37
CA CYS A 164 -0.34 20.65 -0.25
C CYS A 164 -1.83 20.79 -0.58
N VAL A 165 -2.72 20.18 0.22
CA VAL A 165 -4.19 20.23 0.01
C VAL A 165 -4.70 21.66 -0.17
N ALA A 166 -4.25 22.57 0.70
CA ALA A 166 -4.66 23.97 0.69
C ALA A 166 -4.27 24.70 -0.59
N HIS A 167 -3.18 24.31 -1.24
CA HIS A 167 -2.64 25.00 -2.42
C HIS A 167 -2.89 24.28 -3.75
N GLY A 168 -3.60 23.14 -3.77
CA GLY A 168 -3.81 22.43 -5.03
C GLY A 168 -3.64 20.92 -4.99
N GLY A 169 -2.93 20.40 -4.00
CA GLY A 169 -2.49 19.00 -3.97
C GLY A 169 -3.55 18.02 -3.49
N GLY A 170 -3.28 16.74 -3.74
CA GLY A 170 -4.19 15.63 -3.43
C GLY A 170 -5.33 15.47 -4.43
N ASP A 171 -6.02 14.32 -4.37
CA ASP A 171 -7.14 14.04 -5.28
C ASP A 171 -8.32 15.01 -5.02
N ARG A 172 -8.82 15.60 -6.11
CA ARG A 172 -9.94 16.54 -6.11
C ARG A 172 -11.20 15.80 -6.56
N CYS A 173 -12.29 16.11 -5.89
CA CYS A 173 -13.58 15.54 -6.17
C CYS A 173 -14.29 16.37 -7.26
N HIS A 174 -14.64 15.77 -8.40
CA HIS A 174 -15.46 16.46 -9.41
C HIS A 174 -16.93 16.53 -8.97
N SER A 175 -17.50 17.73 -8.91
CA SER A 175 -18.87 18.00 -8.44
C SER A 175 -19.96 17.87 -9.52
N ALA A 176 -19.69 17.23 -10.66
CA ALA A 176 -20.70 17.02 -11.70
C ALA A 176 -21.75 15.97 -11.27
N LYS A 177 -23.02 16.21 -11.64
CA LYS A 177 -24.21 15.54 -11.11
C LYS A 177 -24.23 14.00 -11.31
N THR A 178 -24.79 13.34 -10.29
CA THR A 178 -25.42 12.01 -10.23
C THR A 178 -24.95 10.95 -11.24
N SER A 179 -24.12 10.00 -10.79
CA SER A 179 -23.95 8.70 -11.46
C SER A 179 -25.14 7.82 -11.09
N LYS A 180 -26.07 7.59 -12.03
CA LYS A 180 -27.19 6.63 -11.90
C LYS A 180 -26.75 5.17 -12.08
N THR A 181 -25.45 4.91 -12.20
CA THR A 181 -24.87 3.59 -12.44
C THR A 181 -24.29 3.02 -11.15
N GLY A 182 -24.41 1.69 -10.97
CA GLY A 182 -23.96 0.93 -9.78
C GLY A 182 -22.46 0.93 -9.49
N THR A 183 -21.66 1.68 -10.26
CA THR A 183 -20.26 1.99 -10.01
C THR A 183 -20.15 3.49 -9.75
N GLY A 184 -19.68 3.88 -8.57
CA GLY A 184 -19.42 5.28 -8.27
C GLY A 184 -18.26 5.79 -9.12
N ALA A 185 -18.31 7.07 -9.47
CA ALA A 185 -17.31 7.64 -10.36
C ALA A 185 -15.94 7.69 -9.66
N LEU A 186 -14.89 7.20 -10.34
CA LEU A 186 -13.52 7.09 -9.79
C LEU A 186 -12.88 8.46 -9.50
N ASP A 187 -13.43 9.52 -10.10
CA ASP A 187 -13.03 10.92 -9.95
C ASP A 187 -13.87 11.67 -8.90
N ARG A 188 -14.71 10.95 -8.15
CA ARG A 188 -15.52 11.49 -7.06
C ARG A 188 -15.08 10.92 -5.72
N CYS A 189 -15.32 11.70 -4.70
CA CYS A 189 -15.12 11.39 -3.29
C CYS A 189 -16.36 10.65 -2.78
N LYS A 190 -16.21 9.88 -1.69
CA LYS A 190 -17.32 9.12 -1.09
C LYS A 190 -18.56 9.99 -0.81
N LEU A 191 -18.35 11.25 -0.42
CA LEU A 191 -19.43 12.22 -0.17
C LEU A 191 -20.18 12.64 -1.45
N HIS A 192 -19.52 12.65 -2.61
CA HIS A 192 -20.12 13.00 -3.91
C HIS A 192 -20.38 11.77 -4.80
N GLY A 193 -20.51 10.58 -4.20
CA GLY A 193 -20.91 9.35 -4.89
C GLY A 193 -19.76 8.61 -5.59
N GLY A 194 -18.52 8.83 -5.18
CA GLY A 194 -17.39 8.00 -5.59
C GLY A 194 -17.21 6.74 -4.74
N GLY A 195 -16.56 5.72 -5.32
CA GLY A 195 -16.39 4.39 -4.72
C GLY A 195 -17.52 3.42 -5.09
N ASP A 196 -17.31 2.14 -4.76
CA ASP A 196 -18.26 1.08 -5.12
C ASP A 196 -19.63 1.27 -4.44
N ARG A 197 -20.69 0.94 -5.17
CA ARG A 197 -22.08 1.11 -4.71
C ARG A 197 -22.69 -0.26 -4.45
N CYS A 198 -23.64 -0.30 -3.52
CA CYS A 198 -24.33 -1.53 -3.18
C CYS A 198 -25.10 -2.06 -4.39
N GLN A 199 -24.78 -3.27 -4.85
CA GLN A 199 -25.47 -3.91 -5.97
C GLN A 199 -26.77 -4.63 -5.56
N TYR A 200 -27.28 -4.35 -4.35
CA TYR A 200 -28.50 -4.97 -3.87
C TYR A 200 -29.70 -4.33 -4.56
N ILE A 201 -30.54 -5.19 -5.14
CA ILE A 201 -31.80 -4.82 -5.78
C ILE A 201 -32.92 -5.37 -4.91
N ASP A 202 -33.81 -4.48 -4.48
CA ASP A 202 -34.99 -4.86 -3.73
C ASP A 202 -35.95 -5.66 -4.63
N ALA A 203 -36.28 -6.89 -4.22
CA ALA A 203 -37.05 -7.82 -5.04
C ALA A 203 -38.53 -7.42 -5.19
N ALA A 204 -39.06 -6.59 -4.30
CA ALA A 204 -40.46 -6.16 -4.32
C ALA A 204 -40.67 -4.88 -5.13
N THR A 205 -39.69 -3.97 -5.11
CA THR A 205 -39.77 -2.64 -5.74
C THR A 205 -38.87 -2.49 -6.96
N GLY A 206 -37.92 -3.40 -7.17
CA GLY A 206 -36.90 -3.30 -8.22
C GLY A 206 -35.89 -2.17 -7.99
N ALA A 207 -35.91 -1.52 -6.82
CA ALA A 207 -35.05 -0.39 -6.52
C ALA A 207 -33.62 -0.84 -6.20
N ILE A 208 -32.63 -0.18 -6.81
CA ILE A 208 -31.22 -0.39 -6.50
C ILE A 208 -30.85 0.43 -5.25
N CYS A 209 -30.20 -0.21 -4.29
CA CYS A 209 -29.71 0.45 -3.09
C CYS A 209 -28.68 1.55 -3.41
N ASP A 210 -28.90 2.75 -2.89
CA ASP A 210 -28.01 3.91 -3.03
C ASP A 210 -26.96 4.01 -1.91
N SER A 211 -26.79 2.97 -1.10
CA SER A 211 -25.73 2.93 -0.12
C SER A 211 -24.40 2.54 -0.76
N SER A 212 -23.29 2.99 -0.17
CA SER A 212 -21.95 2.60 -0.64
C SER A 212 -21.66 1.16 -0.24
N ALA A 213 -21.00 0.42 -1.13
CA ALA A 213 -20.52 -0.92 -0.82
C ALA A 213 -19.37 -0.85 0.19
N VAL A 214 -19.25 -1.89 1.01
CA VAL A 214 -18.17 -2.04 1.99
C VAL A 214 -17.46 -3.35 1.70
N SER A 215 -16.23 -3.26 1.23
CA SER A 215 -15.41 -4.44 0.94
C SER A 215 -15.10 -5.21 2.22
N SER A 216 -15.28 -6.53 2.17
CA SER A 216 -14.79 -7.43 3.22
C SER A 216 -13.34 -7.81 2.91
N LYS A 217 -12.44 -7.62 3.87
CA LYS A 217 -11.05 -8.08 3.81
C LYS A 217 -10.93 -9.54 4.23
N THR A 218 -11.86 -10.03 5.06
CA THR A 218 -11.88 -11.41 5.55
C THR A 218 -12.71 -12.34 4.67
N GLY A 219 -13.49 -11.80 3.71
CA GLY A 219 -14.38 -12.56 2.83
C GLY A 219 -15.69 -13.00 3.48
N THR A 220 -15.94 -12.60 4.73
CA THR A 220 -17.15 -12.95 5.51
C THR A 220 -18.39 -12.14 5.08
N GLY A 221 -18.19 -11.01 4.40
CA GLY A 221 -19.26 -10.23 3.79
C GLY A 221 -19.18 -10.16 2.28
N ALA A 222 -20.33 -9.91 1.65
CA ALA A 222 -20.44 -9.67 0.22
C ALA A 222 -19.68 -8.39 -0.17
N PRO A 223 -18.66 -8.46 -1.04
CA PRO A 223 -17.74 -7.34 -1.30
C PRO A 223 -18.38 -6.16 -2.03
N ASP A 224 -19.53 -6.38 -2.65
CA ASP A 224 -20.30 -5.47 -3.51
C ASP A 224 -21.57 -4.92 -2.84
N ARG A 225 -21.76 -5.18 -1.55
CA ARG A 225 -22.95 -4.74 -0.80
C ARG A 225 -22.62 -3.74 0.29
N CYS A 226 -23.60 -2.95 0.70
CA CYS A 226 -23.49 -2.11 1.89
C CYS A 226 -23.64 -2.95 3.15
N VAL A 227 -23.27 -2.39 4.31
CA VAL A 227 -23.34 -3.07 5.61
C VAL A 227 -24.72 -3.69 5.88
N ALA A 228 -25.80 -2.94 5.57
CA ALA A 228 -27.18 -3.38 5.76
C ALA A 228 -27.57 -4.59 4.89
N HIS A 229 -26.96 -4.75 3.71
CA HIS A 229 -27.33 -5.81 2.74
C HIS A 229 -26.34 -6.96 2.66
N GLY A 230 -25.24 -6.95 3.42
CA GLY A 230 -24.25 -8.02 3.28
C GLY A 230 -22.80 -7.60 3.31
N GLY A 231 -22.49 -6.31 3.26
CA GLY A 231 -21.12 -5.81 3.12
C GLY A 231 -20.32 -5.75 4.40
N GLY A 232 -18.99 -5.68 4.23
CA GLY A 232 -18.00 -5.54 5.30
C GLY A 232 -17.64 -6.84 6.01
N ASP A 233 -16.62 -6.78 6.86
CA ASP A 233 -16.20 -7.93 7.67
C ASP A 233 -17.24 -8.21 8.77
N ARG A 234 -17.66 -9.47 8.89
CA ARG A 234 -18.64 -9.93 9.87
C ARG A 234 -17.98 -10.79 10.95
N CYS A 235 -18.58 -10.76 12.14
CA CYS A 235 -18.18 -11.66 13.20
C CYS A 235 -18.70 -13.07 12.86
N GLU A 236 -17.82 -14.07 12.91
CA GLU A 236 -18.18 -15.48 12.68
C GLU A 236 -18.79 -16.14 13.94
N MET A 237 -18.77 -15.44 15.08
CA MET A 237 -19.48 -15.88 16.28
C MET A 237 -20.99 -15.75 16.06
N GLN A 238 -21.71 -16.87 16.23
CA GLN A 238 -23.17 -16.83 16.31
C GLN A 238 -23.59 -15.85 17.43
N CYS A 239 -24.46 -14.89 17.06
CA CYS A 239 -25.03 -13.83 17.91
C CYS A 239 -24.26 -12.49 18.04
N CYS A 240 -23.25 -12.23 17.19
CA CYS A 240 -22.55 -10.93 17.12
C CYS A 240 -22.86 -10.15 15.83
#